data_AF-A0A9X7J3Q3-F1
#
_entry.id   AF-A0A9X7J3Q3-F1
#
_cell.length_a   1.000
_cell.length_b   1.000
_cell.length_c   1.000
_cell.angle_alpha   90.00
_cell.angle_beta   90.00
_cell.angle_gamma   90.00
#
_symmetry.space_group_name_H-M   'P 1'
#
loop_
_entity.id
_entity.type
_entity.pdbx_description
1 polymer ?
#
loop_
_entity_poly.entity_id
_entity_poly.type
_entity_poly.pdbx_seq_one_letter_code
_entity_poly.pdbx_strand_id
1 'polypeptide(L)' 'MKLENGKVWRSRACLAHLAASRARILLVNLEDLWLETAPQNIPGTVDTYPNWRRKARYTLEEFSQKPEVLQVLQYRKSVL' A
#
# COMPACT_ATOMS: atom_id res chain seq x y z
N MET A 1 2.61 19.96 7.74
CA MET A 1 2.07 19.81 6.36
C MET A 1 3.08 19.31 5.30
N LYS A 2 4.39 19.10 5.59
CA LYS A 2 5.37 18.58 4.59
C LYS A 2 5.74 17.09 4.75
N LEU A 3 5.42 16.46 5.88
CA LEU A 3 5.85 15.09 6.19
C LEU A 3 4.98 14.00 5.53
N GLU A 4 3.67 14.24 5.36
CA GLU A 4 2.75 13.24 4.77
C GLU A 4 3.03 12.98 3.28
N ASN A 5 3.38 14.03 2.53
CA ASN A 5 3.69 13.92 1.10
C ASN A 5 4.92 13.04 0.84
N GLY A 6 5.91 13.02 1.75
CA GLY A 6 7.14 12.25 1.56
C GLY A 6 6.93 10.74 1.48
N LYS A 7 6.00 10.20 2.29
CA LYS A 7 5.68 8.77 2.26
C LYS A 7 4.92 8.37 1.00
N VAL A 8 3.98 9.22 0.56
CA VAL A 8 3.24 9.05 -0.70
C VAL A 8 4.20 8.96 -1.88
N TRP A 9 5.15 9.89 -2.01
CA TRP A 9 6.12 9.86 -3.10
C TRP A 9 7.00 8.61 -3.11
N ARG A 10 7.49 8.19 -1.94
CA ARG A 10 8.32 6.98 -1.82
C ARG A 10 7.55 5.72 -2.23
N SER A 11 6.35 5.52 -1.70
CA SER A 11 5.51 4.37 -2.05
C SER A 11 5.23 4.31 -3.56
N ARG A 12 4.82 5.43 -4.16
CA ARG A 12 4.57 5.52 -5.61
C ARG A 12 5.82 5.25 -6.44
N ALA A 13 6.97 5.76 -6.05
CA ALA A 13 8.23 5.51 -6.74
C ALA A 13 8.62 4.02 -6.70
N CYS A 14 8.45 3.35 -5.54
CA CYS A 14 8.68 1.91 -5.41
C CYS A 14 7.74 1.11 -6.32
N LEU A 15 6.44 1.41 -6.30
CA LEU A 15 5.45 0.73 -7.15
C LEU A 15 5.74 0.93 -8.63
N ALA A 16 6.10 2.14 -9.06
CA ALA A 16 6.46 2.43 -10.44
C ALA A 16 7.72 1.67 -10.87
N HIS A 17 8.74 1.61 -10.02
CA HIS A 17 9.96 0.84 -10.27
C HIS A 17 9.67 -0.66 -10.43
N LEU A 18 8.86 -1.24 -9.54
CA LEU A 18 8.48 -2.65 -9.61
C LEU A 18 7.62 -2.96 -10.85
N ALA A 19 6.69 -2.08 -11.20
CA ALA A 19 5.83 -2.21 -12.38
C ALA A 19 6.60 -2.11 -13.71
N ALA A 20 7.74 -1.41 -13.72
CA ALA A 20 8.62 -1.32 -14.88
C ALA A 20 9.37 -2.63 -15.18
N SER A 21 9.45 -3.56 -14.21
CA SER A 21 10.17 -4.83 -14.36
C SER A 21 9.56 -5.76 -15.43
N ARG A 22 10.26 -6.87 -15.68
CA ARG A 22 9.78 -7.97 -16.55
C ARG A 22 8.86 -8.96 -15.82
N ALA A 23 8.54 -8.72 -14.54
CA ALA A 23 7.63 -9.59 -13.81
C ALA A 23 6.25 -9.58 -14.49
N ARG A 24 5.64 -10.76 -14.62
CA ARG A 24 4.30 -10.89 -15.20
C ARG A 24 3.20 -10.39 -14.27
N ILE A 25 3.47 -10.41 -12.96
CA ILE A 25 2.53 -10.02 -11.91
C ILE A 25 3.28 -9.16 -10.90
N LEU A 26 2.69 -8.01 -10.56
CA LEU A 26 3.05 -7.25 -9.38
C LEU A 26 1.90 -7.41 -8.37
N LEU A 27 2.21 -7.98 -7.21
CA LEU A 27 1.27 -8.06 -6.09
C LEU A 27 1.50 -6.85 -5.19
N VAL A 28 0.44 -6.09 -4.92
CA VAL A 28 0.47 -4.92 -4.05
C VAL A 28 -0.34 -5.22 -2.80
N ASN A 29 0.21 -4.94 -1.62
CA ASN A 29 -0.55 -5.07 -0.38
C ASN A 29 -1.59 -3.95 -0.32
N LEU A 30 -2.82 -4.31 0.04
CA LEU A 30 -3.93 -3.38 0.10
C LEU A 30 -3.66 -2.21 1.05
N GLU A 31 -3.06 -2.48 2.22
CA GLU A 31 -2.79 -1.44 3.22
C GLU A 31 -1.70 -0.42 2.81
N ASP A 32 -0.90 -0.73 1.78
CA ASP A 32 0.05 0.22 1.20
C ASP A 32 -0.65 1.37 0.46
N LEU A 33 -1.88 1.15 -0.04
CA LEU A 33 -2.63 2.15 -0.82
C LEU A 33 -3.08 3.34 0.02
N TRP A 34 -3.19 3.16 1.35
CA TRP A 34 -3.44 4.25 2.32
C TRP A 34 -2.30 4.44 3.32
N LEU A 35 -1.12 3.87 3.02
CA LEU A 35 0.10 4.02 3.82
C LEU A 35 -0.07 3.63 5.29
N GLU A 36 -0.70 2.49 5.56
CA GLU A 36 -0.82 2.00 6.94
C GLU A 36 0.55 1.85 7.60
N THR A 37 0.62 2.23 8.87
CA THR A 37 1.86 2.20 9.66
C THR A 37 1.87 1.11 10.72
N ALA A 38 0.69 0.55 11.05
CA ALA A 38 0.58 -0.57 11.98
C ALA A 38 0.68 -1.90 11.21
N PRO A 39 1.69 -2.75 11.49
CA PRO A 39 1.81 -4.04 10.84
C PRO A 39 0.72 -5.02 11.30
N GLN A 40 0.37 -5.98 10.43
CA GLN A 40 -0.50 -7.09 10.80
C GLN A 40 0.19 -8.10 11.72
N ASN A 41 1.51 -8.23 11.58
CA ASN A 41 2.30 -9.21 12.29
C ASN A 41 3.71 -8.67 12.56
N ILE A 42 4.21 -8.91 13.77
CA ILE A 42 5.60 -8.71 14.16
C ILE A 42 6.19 -10.09 14.48
N PRO A 43 7.07 -10.63 13.62
CA PRO A 43 7.69 -11.93 13.85
C PRO A 43 8.38 -12.02 15.22
N GLY A 44 8.26 -13.17 15.89
CA GLY A 44 8.88 -13.41 17.20
C GLY A 44 8.13 -12.81 18.40
N THR A 45 6.94 -12.25 18.18
CA THR A 45 6.06 -11.77 19.26
C THR A 45 4.86 -12.71 19.41
N VAL A 46 4.45 -12.95 20.66
CA VAL A 46 3.26 -13.76 20.98
C VAL A 46 2.30 -12.92 21.81
N ASP A 47 2.73 -12.47 22.99
CA ASP A 47 1.88 -11.75 23.94
C ASP A 47 2.09 -10.22 23.94
N THR A 48 3.09 -9.74 23.20
CA THR A 48 3.50 -8.33 23.20
C THR A 48 2.93 -7.52 22.03
N TYR A 49 2.36 -8.17 21.02
CA TYR A 49 1.71 -7.51 19.89
C TYR A 49 0.45 -8.28 19.46
N PRO A 50 -0.65 -7.60 19.10
CA PRO A 50 -1.88 -8.26 18.67
C PRO A 50 -1.79 -8.78 17.22
N ASN A 51 -0.88 -9.72 16.96
CA ASN A 51 -0.67 -10.32 15.64
C ASN A 51 -1.96 -10.92 15.08
N TRP A 52 -2.20 -10.72 13.78
CA TRP A 52 -3.31 -11.31 13.02
C TRP A 52 -4.72 -10.93 13.49
N ARG A 53 -4.83 -9.91 14.34
CA ARG A 53 -6.11 -9.45 14.90
C ARG A 53 -6.59 -8.12 14.32
N ARG A 54 -5.72 -7.41 13.60
CA ARG A 54 -6.00 -6.05 13.14
C ARG A 54 -6.86 -6.08 11.88
N LYS A 55 -8.07 -5.53 11.96
CA LYS A 55 -8.91 -5.30 10.78
C LYS A 55 -8.31 -4.18 9.93
N ALA A 56 -8.55 -4.23 8.62
CA ALA A 56 -8.24 -3.13 7.73
C ALA A 56 -8.97 -1.86 8.20
N ARG A 57 -8.34 -0.69 8.00
CA ARG A 57 -8.87 0.60 8.45
C ARG A 57 -10.16 1.00 7.75
N TYR A 58 -10.33 0.57 6.50
CA TYR A 58 -11.45 0.91 5.63
C TYR A 58 -12.16 -0.36 5.17
N THR A 59 -13.48 -0.27 4.97
CA THR A 59 -14.22 -1.33 4.27
C THR A 59 -13.84 -1.36 2.79
N LEU A 60 -14.26 -2.41 2.09
CA LEU A 60 -14.02 -2.53 0.65
C LEU A 60 -14.65 -1.36 -0.12
N GLU A 61 -15.88 -0.99 0.24
CA GLU A 61 -16.63 0.10 -0.35
C GLU A 61 -15.92 1.44 -0.13
N GLU A 62 -15.47 1.70 1.11
CA GLU A 62 -14.79 2.95 1.46
C GLU A 62 -13.48 3.12 0.68
N PHE A 63 -12.57 2.14 0.73
CA PHE A 63 -11.25 2.33 0.13
C PHE A 63 -11.32 2.39 -1.41
N SER A 64 -12.28 1.69 -2.01
CA SER A 64 -12.46 1.66 -3.47
C SER A 64 -12.77 3.03 -4.08
N GLN A 65 -13.31 3.95 -3.27
CA GLN A 65 -13.67 5.31 -3.70
C GLN A 65 -12.64 6.37 -3.32
N LYS A 66 -11.56 5.99 -2.62
CA LYS A 66 -10.57 6.97 -2.14
C LYS A 66 -9.70 7.50 -3.29
N PRO A 67 -9.59 8.84 -3.46
CA PRO A 67 -8.78 9.43 -4.53
C PRO A 67 -7.32 8.95 -4.51
N GLU A 68 -6.71 8.82 -3.34
CA GLU A 68 -5.34 8.34 -3.18
C GLU A 68 -5.13 6.90 -3.66
N VAL A 69 -6.13 6.03 -3.45
CA VAL A 69 -6.13 4.64 -3.94
C VAL A 69 -6.27 4.64 -5.46
N LEU A 70 -7.26 5.36 -5.98
CA LEU A 70 -7.54 5.42 -7.42
C LEU A 70 -6.35 5.97 -8.20
N GLN A 71 -5.66 6.99 -7.68
CA GLN A 71 -4.46 7.55 -8.31
C GLN A 71 -3.30 6.55 -8.42
N VAL A 72 -3.17 5.62 -7.48
CA VAL A 72 -2.16 4.55 -7.53
C VAL A 72 -2.59 3.47 -8.53
N LEU A 73 -3.86 3.03 -8.49
CA LEU A 73 -4.38 1.96 -9.35
C LEU A 73 -4.55 2.36 -10.82
N GLN A 74 -4.76 3.65 -11.10
CA GLN A 74 -4.82 4.18 -12.47
C GLN A 74 -3.44 4.27 -13.13
N TYR A 75 -2.36 3.90 -12.44
CA TYR A 75 -1.03 3.85 -13.03
C TYR A 75 -1.03 2.92 -14.25
N ARG A 76 -0.86 3.53 -15.43
CA ARG A 76 -0.68 2.80 -16.68
C ARG A 76 0.81 2.76 -16.99
N LYS A 77 1.34 1.56 -17.19
CA LYS A 77 2.62 1.39 -17.86
C LYS A 77 2.45 1.94 -19.28
N SER A 78 3.09 3.07 -19.59
CA SER A 78 3.22 3.49 -20.98
C SER A 78 4.04 2.42 -21.69
N VAL A 79 3.38 1.68 -22.57
CA VAL A 79 4.05 0.80 -23.51
C VAL A 79 4.58 1.73 -24.60
N LEU A 80 5.91 1.93 -24.61
CA LEU A 80 6.60 2.42 -25.80
C LEU A 80 6.63 1.30 -26.84
#